data_AF-A0A1H9AJV5-F1
#
_entry.id   AF-A0A1H9AJV5-F1
#
_cell.length_a   1.000
_cell.length_b   1.000
_cell.length_c   1.000
_cell.angle_alpha   90.00
_cell.angle_beta   90.00
_cell.angle_gamma   90.00
#
_symmetry.space_group_name_H-M   'P 1'
#
loop_
_entity.id
_entity.type
_entity.pdbx_description
1 polymer ?
#
loop_
_entity_poly.entity_id
_entity_poly.type
_entity_poly.pdbx_seq_one_letter_code
_entity_poly.pdbx_strand_id
1 'polypeptide(L)'
;MIVPDPKVARTLLTRYATLKIAQAEWERPQTARELRDVTYTLCVLMGTADVREAVAAADALLESAAALAARRGRGTQGEENGLSLAV
;
A
#
# COMPACT_ATOMS: atom_id res chain seq x y z
N MET A 1 3.80 -18.26 -6.38
CA MET A 1 2.85 -17.17 -6.06
C MET A 1 3.59 -15.86 -6.25
N ILE A 2 3.12 -15.01 -7.16
CA ILE A 2 3.73 -13.70 -7.43
C ILE A 2 3.28 -12.76 -6.31
N VAL A 3 4.24 -12.22 -5.54
CA VAL A 3 3.94 -11.21 -4.54
C VAL A 3 3.72 -9.87 -5.26
N PRO A 4 2.58 -9.20 -5.04
CA PRO A 4 2.29 -7.93 -5.68
C PRO A 4 3.31 -6.85 -5.24
N ASP A 5 3.66 -5.96 -6.17
CA ASP A 5 4.57 -4.86 -5.88
C ASP A 5 3.92 -3.86 -4.90
N PRO A 6 4.56 -3.54 -3.75
CA PRO A 6 4.00 -2.63 -2.75
C PRO A 6 3.69 -1.22 -3.29
N LYS A 7 4.46 -0.71 -4.25
CA LYS A 7 4.22 0.60 -4.87
C LYS A 7 2.95 0.59 -5.72
N VAL A 8 2.68 -0.51 -6.42
CA VAL A 8 1.44 -0.69 -7.18
C VAL A 8 0.24 -0.76 -6.23
N ALA A 9 0.33 -1.53 -5.14
CA ALA A 9 -0.72 -1.60 -4.12
C ALA A 9 -1.04 -0.22 -3.51
N ARG A 10 -0.01 0.54 -3.13
CA ARG A 10 -0.18 1.91 -2.60
C ARG A 10 -0.88 2.84 -3.59
N THR A 11 -0.50 2.75 -4.86
CA THR A 11 -1.08 3.58 -5.93
C THR A 11 -2.57 3.27 -6.10
N LEU A 12 -2.94 1.99 -6.12
CA LEU A 12 -4.32 1.56 -6.23
C LEU A 12 -5.16 1.97 -5.02
N LEU A 13 -4.65 1.81 -3.79
CA LEU A 13 -5.34 2.26 -2.57
C LEU A 13 -5.58 3.77 -2.58
N THR A 14 -4.58 4.55 -3.00
CA THR A 14 -4.72 6.02 -3.12
C THR A 14 -5.81 6.38 -4.13
N ARG A 15 -5.80 5.76 -5.32
CA ARG A 15 -6.81 6.02 -6.35
C ARG A 15 -8.21 5.58 -5.90
N TYR A 16 -8.32 4.45 -5.23
CA TYR A 16 -9.57 3.95 -4.65
C TYR A 16 -10.16 4.96 -3.66
N ALA A 17 -9.35 5.46 -2.73
CA ALA A 17 -9.78 6.45 -1.74
C ALA A 17 -10.26 7.75 -2.41
N THR A 18 -9.49 8.29 -3.37
CA THR A 18 -9.86 9.50 -4.12
C THR A 18 -11.19 9.32 -4.86
N LEU A 19 -11.38 8.17 -5.54
CA LEU A 19 -12.62 7.90 -6.27
C LEU A 19 -13.82 7.69 -5.35
N LYS A 20 -13.63 7.07 -4.17
CA LYS A 20 -14.68 6.94 -3.17
C LYS A 20 -15.15 8.29 -2.63
N ILE A 21 -14.22 9.20 -2.37
CA ILE A 21 -14.53 10.57 -1.93
C ILE A 21 -15.30 11.29 -3.06
N ALA A 22 -14.76 11.28 -4.28
CA ALA A 22 -15.39 11.94 -5.42
C ALA A 22 -16.80 11.39 -5.72
N GLN A 23 -17.02 10.09 -5.57
CA GLN A 23 -18.34 9.49 -5.76
C GLN A 23 -19.33 9.91 -4.66
N ALA A 24 -18.87 10.03 -3.42
CA ALA A 24 -19.70 10.48 -2.29
C ALA A 24 -20.07 11.96 -2.40
N GLU A 25 -19.17 12.79 -2.96
CA GLU A 25 -19.44 14.21 -3.21
C GLU A 25 -20.35 14.42 -4.43
N TRP A 26 -20.12 13.67 -5.51
CA TRP A 26 -20.83 13.82 -6.77
C TRP A 26 -21.05 12.44 -7.40
N GLU A 27 -22.29 11.95 -7.41
CA GLU A 27 -22.68 10.67 -8.02
C GLU A 27 -22.62 10.73 -9.57
N ARG A 28 -21.41 10.83 -10.11
CA ARG A 28 -21.14 10.86 -11.54
C ARG A 28 -20.98 9.43 -12.06
N PRO A 29 -21.62 9.09 -13.20
CA PRO A 29 -21.52 7.75 -13.79
C PRO A 29 -20.09 7.39 -14.22
N GLN A 30 -19.27 8.38 -14.55
CA GLN A 30 -17.85 8.19 -14.90
C GLN A 30 -17.04 7.76 -13.67
N THR A 31 -17.14 8.50 -12.56
CA THR A 31 -16.50 8.16 -11.28
C THR A 31 -16.93 6.78 -10.77
N ALA A 32 -18.20 6.43 -10.93
CA ALA A 32 -18.71 5.10 -10.56
C ALA A 32 -18.10 3.97 -11.39
N ARG A 33 -17.81 4.21 -12.69
CA ARG A 33 -17.11 3.24 -13.55
C ARG A 33 -15.65 3.10 -13.13
N GLU A 34 -14.95 4.22 -12.97
CA GLU A 34 -13.55 4.19 -12.53
C GLU A 34 -13.38 3.53 -11.16
N LEU A 35 -14.30 3.76 -10.22
CA LEU A 35 -14.24 3.11 -8.92
C LEU A 35 -14.39 1.59 -9.03
N ARG A 36 -15.29 1.12 -9.92
CA ARG A 36 -15.45 -0.32 -10.19
C ARG A 36 -14.20 -0.92 -10.80
N ASP A 37 -13.56 -0.24 -11.74
CA ASP A 37 -12.33 -0.72 -12.38
C ASP A 37 -11.17 -0.83 -11.38
N VAL A 38 -11.01 0.17 -10.53
CA VAL A 38 -10.00 0.14 -9.46
C VAL A 38 -10.31 -0.94 -8.43
N THR A 39 -11.58 -1.10 -8.06
CA THR A 39 -12.03 -2.16 -7.14
C THR A 39 -11.71 -3.54 -7.70
N TYR A 40 -12.06 -3.79 -8.96
CA TYR A 40 -11.78 -5.06 -9.64
C TYR A 40 -10.28 -5.33 -9.70
N THR A 41 -9.49 -4.34 -10.09
CA THR A 41 -8.02 -4.46 -10.14
C THR A 41 -7.43 -4.78 -8.77
N LEU A 42 -7.92 -4.13 -7.71
CA LEU A 42 -7.44 -4.38 -6.35
C LEU A 42 -7.76 -5.81 -5.89
N CYS A 43 -8.98 -6.29 -6.15
CA CYS A 43 -9.39 -7.65 -5.83
C CYS A 43 -8.55 -8.69 -6.57
N VAL A 44 -8.32 -8.52 -7.88
CA VAL A 44 -7.48 -9.42 -8.67
C VAL A 44 -6.02 -9.38 -8.21
N LEU A 45 -5.48 -8.20 -7.94
CA LEU A 45 -4.09 -8.04 -7.50
C LEU A 45 -3.86 -8.72 -6.13
N MET A 46 -4.83 -8.64 -5.23
CA MET A 46 -4.76 -9.23 -3.89
C MET A 46 -5.24 -10.68 -3.84
N GLY A 47 -5.88 -11.17 -4.91
CA GLY A 47 -6.47 -12.51 -4.94
C GLY A 47 -7.67 -12.67 -4.00
N THR A 48 -8.45 -11.60 -3.78
CA THR A 48 -9.62 -11.59 -2.89
C THR A 48 -10.92 -11.48 -3.68
N ALA A 49 -12.04 -11.86 -3.07
CA ALA A 49 -13.37 -11.77 -3.69
C ALA A 49 -14.08 -10.45 -3.37
N ASP A 50 -13.73 -9.81 -2.25
CA ASP A 50 -14.32 -8.55 -1.81
C ASP A 50 -13.28 -7.42 -1.73
N VAL A 51 -13.75 -6.18 -1.90
CA VAL A 51 -12.92 -4.98 -1.87
C VAL A 51 -12.39 -4.67 -0.47
N ARG A 52 -13.13 -4.96 0.59
CA ARG A 52 -12.66 -4.73 1.96
C ARG A 52 -11.54 -5.70 2.31
N GLU A 53 -11.68 -6.96 1.89
CA GLU A 53 -10.61 -7.95 1.99
C GLU A 53 -9.39 -7.52 1.18
N ALA A 54 -9.61 -7.00 -0.04
CA ALA A 54 -8.54 -6.51 -0.89
C ALA A 54 -7.78 -5.34 -0.24
N VAL A 55 -8.51 -4.37 0.35
CA VAL A 55 -7.91 -3.24 1.06
C VAL A 55 -7.10 -3.73 2.26
N ALA A 56 -7.66 -4.61 3.10
CA ALA A 56 -6.96 -5.14 4.26
C ALA A 56 -5.69 -5.93 3.88
N ALA A 57 -5.76 -6.74 2.83
CA ALA A 57 -4.61 -7.47 2.31
C ALA A 57 -3.53 -6.53 1.75
N ALA A 58 -3.93 -5.46 1.05
CA ALA A 58 -3.00 -4.46 0.53
C ALA A 58 -2.33 -3.66 1.65
N ASP A 59 -3.06 -3.28 2.70
CA ASP A 59 -2.49 -2.61 3.87
C ASP A 59 -1.48 -3.51 4.61
N ALA A 60 -1.81 -4.79 4.80
CA ALA A 60 -0.89 -5.75 5.40
C ALA A 60 0.39 -5.95 4.55
N LEU A 61 0.25 -5.97 3.22
CA LEU A 61 1.39 -5.99 2.30
C LEU A 61 2.29 -4.75 2.50
N LEU A 62 1.70 -3.55 2.58
CA LEU A 62 2.44 -2.30 2.76
C LEU A 62 3.15 -2.25 4.12
N GLU A 63 2.49 -2.67 5.19
CA GLU A 63 3.09 -2.74 6.53
C GLU A 63 4.29 -3.69 6.55
N SER A 64 4.14 -4.87 5.94
CA SER A 64 5.25 -5.84 5.84
C SER A 64 6.44 -5.30 5.05
N ALA A 65 6.18 -4.56 3.96
CA ALA A 65 7.21 -3.93 3.14
C ALA A 65 7.92 -2.80 3.90
N ALA A 66 7.18 -1.99 4.65
CA ALA A 66 7.72 -0.94 5.51
C ALA A 66 8.59 -1.52 6.62
N ALA A 67 8.13 -2.58 7.29
CA ALA A 67 8.89 -3.28 8.31
C ALA A 67 10.20 -3.85 7.76
N LEU A 68 10.19 -4.43 6.55
CA LEU A 68 11.39 -4.93 5.88
C LEU A 68 12.37 -3.80 5.53
N ALA A 69 11.86 -2.67 5.03
CA ALA A 69 12.68 -1.49 4.72
C ALA A 69 13.34 -0.92 6.00
N ALA A 70 12.59 -0.81 7.09
CA ALA A 70 13.11 -0.34 8.37
C ALA A 70 14.21 -1.25 8.94
N ARG A 71 14.08 -2.57 8.78
CA ARG A 71 15.11 -3.55 9.17
C ARG A 71 16.40 -3.37 8.37
N ARG A 72 16.30 -3.08 7.07
CA ARG A 72 17.47 -2.81 6.22
C ARG A 72 18.18 -1.52 6.61
N GLY A 73 17.43 -0.46 6.94
CA GLY A 73 18.01 0.80 7.42
C GLY A 73 18.69 0.71 8.79
N ARG A 74 18.26 -0.21 9.67
CA ARG A 74 18.94 -0.47 10.96
C ARG A 74 20.23 -1.27 10.81
N GLY A 75 20.34 -2.10 9.77
CA GLY A 75 21.56 -2.88 9.49
C GLY A 75 22.77 -2.03 9.11
N THR A 76 22.57 -0.76 8.76
CA THR A 76 23.63 0.19 8.41
C THR A 76 23.96 1.19 9.51
N GLN A 77 23.33 1.10 10.70
CA GLN A 77 23.50 2.05 11.81
C GLN A 77 24.34 1.49 12.98
N GLY A 78 24.97 0.31 12.81
CA GLY A 78 25.63 -0.42 13.89
C GLY A 78 27.14 -0.20 14.07
N GLU A 79 27.83 0.54 13.20
CA GLU A 79 29.31 0.57 13.19
C GLU A 79 29.95 1.92 13.59
N GLU A 80 29.18 2.96 13.91
CA GLU A 80 29.73 4.31 14.16
C GLU A 80 29.47 4.89 15.56
N ASN A 81 29.03 4.07 16.53
CA ASN A 81 28.86 4.50 17.93
C ASN A 81 29.96 3.98 18.89
N GLY A 82 31.18 3.77 18.37
CA GLY A 82 32.31 3.17 19.12
C GLY A 82 33.53 4.06 19.33
N LEU A 83 33.61 5.28 18.78
CA LEU A 83 34.78 6.15 18.92
C LEU A 83 34.40 7.58 19.33
N SER A 84 33.87 7.75 20.54
CA SER A 84 33.93 9.05 21.21
C SER A 84 34.17 8.85 22.71
N LEU A 85 35.37 8.37 23.03
CA LEU A 85 35.93 8.50 24.36
C LEU A 85 37.47 8.56 24.28
N ALA A 86 38.00 9.78 24.19
CA ALA A 86 39.33 10.16 24.67
C ALA A 86 39.19 11.65 25.02
N VAL A 87 39.04 12.03 26.29
CA VAL A 87 40.11 12.31 27.28
C VAL A 87 41.32 13.02 26.70
#